data_AF-A0A2G9ZL33-F1
#
_entry.id   AF-A0A2G9ZL33-F1
#
_cell.length_a   1.000
_cell.length_b   1.000
_cell.length_c   1.000
_cell.angle_alpha   90.00
_cell.angle_beta   90.00
_cell.angle_gamma   90.00
#
_symmetry.space_group_name_H-M   'P 1'
#
loop_
_entity.id
_entity.type
_entity.pdbx_description
1 polymer ?
#
loop_
_entity_poly.entity_id
_entity_poly.type
_entity_poly.pdbx_seq_one_letter_code
_entity_poly.pdbx_strand_id
1 'polypeptide(L)'
;MNKKIINSLIVLSLATALAIGSTFAYFNDTEISRNNIFTAGSIDLKVDHAFLSYNGGECVQECVENLGENLIKNGSFENPEVTSGAKWQIFPSGASGLEWTVEWAGNQAVFNGRNRPEPALIEFHEGVLGNAQDGDQYTELDSDWFGASDPLSGEPALVRIYQDVATVPGARYNLHYYYAPRSNIAAAENIMTVSVDGVQVAAHNPPASGSSIVWSEYTYEFTAAGASTRIGFAGGGPDNSTGVFLDDVKLCPYTCTYEVAGGNCSLWGEKDLEPGDTFWNFDDVKPGDWGINIISLHAYDNDAYVCLIAHDIEDQENGLADPETKAGDISAEEGELSRFLETFAWEDVNGNNAYDDGDIIISGPGIPFNIALGKIALAASQTKYIGVAWCLGEQTLDGFAIVCNGNPVPDSAQTDIMNASFTAYAAQQRNNNDFACTDVILPARGQEQAEP
;
A
#
# COMPACT_ATOMS: atom_id res chain seq x y z
N MET A 1 35.82 -101.52 8.25
CA MET A 1 35.52 -100.12 7.87
C MET A 1 36.80 -99.31 8.00
N ASN A 2 37.29 -98.69 6.92
CA ASN A 2 38.63 -98.13 6.83
C ASN A 2 38.69 -96.77 7.56
N LYS A 3 39.67 -96.54 8.46
CA LYS A 3 39.78 -95.29 9.27
C LYS A 3 39.78 -94.01 8.43
N LYS A 4 40.15 -94.11 7.14
CA LYS A 4 40.10 -93.02 6.17
C LYS A 4 38.67 -92.58 5.79
N ILE A 5 37.67 -93.47 5.85
CA ILE A 5 36.27 -93.17 5.50
C ILE A 5 35.57 -92.42 6.64
N ILE A 6 35.88 -92.80 7.89
CA ILE A 6 35.31 -92.15 9.08
C ILE A 6 35.82 -90.71 9.22
N ASN A 7 37.12 -90.48 8.98
CA ASN A 7 37.68 -89.12 9.03
C ASN A 7 37.13 -88.22 7.91
N SER A 8 36.83 -88.77 6.73
CA SER A 8 36.23 -87.99 5.64
C SER A 8 34.77 -87.63 5.92
N LEU A 9 34.01 -88.49 6.59
CA LEU A 9 32.63 -88.21 7.02
C LEU A 9 32.57 -87.15 8.13
N ILE A 10 33.52 -87.17 9.08
CA ILE A 10 33.60 -86.16 10.15
C ILE A 10 33.95 -84.78 9.58
N VAL A 11 34.90 -84.70 8.63
CA VAL A 11 35.26 -83.43 7.97
C VAL A 11 34.11 -82.92 7.10
N LEU A 12 33.38 -83.79 6.40
CA LEU A 12 32.21 -83.37 5.63
C LEU A 12 31.08 -82.87 6.54
N SER A 13 30.86 -83.48 7.71
CA SER A 13 29.86 -83.03 8.69
C SER A 13 30.24 -81.72 9.38
N LEU A 14 31.53 -81.47 9.63
CA LEU A 14 31.99 -80.18 10.16
C LEU A 14 31.90 -79.07 9.11
N ALA A 15 32.20 -79.38 7.84
CA ALA A 15 32.06 -78.41 6.74
C ALA A 15 30.59 -78.05 6.45
N THR A 16 29.65 -79.00 6.60
CA THR A 16 28.21 -78.72 6.46
C THR A 16 27.62 -77.99 7.67
N ALA A 17 28.09 -78.27 8.89
CA ALA A 17 27.70 -77.50 10.07
C ALA A 17 28.21 -76.04 10.03
N LEU A 18 29.39 -75.80 9.45
CA LEU A 18 29.92 -74.45 9.25
C LEU A 18 29.24 -73.69 8.09
N ALA A 19 28.78 -74.38 7.04
CA ALA A 19 28.06 -73.76 5.93
C ALA A 19 26.60 -73.39 6.27
N ILE A 20 25.97 -74.09 7.21
CA ILE A 20 24.61 -73.76 7.70
C ILE A 20 24.66 -72.66 8.78
N GLY A 21 25.80 -72.47 9.44
CA GLY A 21 26.04 -71.36 10.37
C GLY A 21 26.36 -70.01 9.72
N SER A 22 26.60 -69.97 8.40
CA SER A 22 27.00 -68.75 7.66
C SER A 22 25.93 -68.18 6.71
N THR A 23 24.71 -68.71 6.73
CA THR A 23 23.56 -68.16 5.97
C THR A 23 22.34 -67.86 6.84
N PHE A 24 22.54 -67.66 8.14
CA PHE A 24 21.65 -66.78 8.89
C PHE A 24 22.15 -65.34 8.71
N ALA A 25 21.59 -64.65 7.73
CA ALA A 25 21.61 -63.20 7.72
C ALA A 25 20.87 -62.73 8.98
N TYR A 26 21.63 -62.37 10.02
CA TYR A 26 21.10 -61.76 11.24
C TYR A 26 20.86 -60.26 10.95
N PHE A 27 19.97 -59.98 10.00
CA PHE A 27 19.34 -58.66 9.83
C PHE A 27 17.88 -58.84 10.24
N ASN A 28 17.68 -58.93 11.55
CA ASN A 28 16.38 -58.69 12.18
C ASN A 28 16.41 -57.31 12.86
N ASP A 29 17.08 -56.35 12.23
CA ASP A 29 16.67 -54.97 12.35
C ASP A 29 15.36 -54.83 11.56
N THR A 30 14.26 -54.78 12.29
CA THR A 30 13.10 -54.08 11.75
C THR A 30 13.50 -52.61 11.75
N GLU A 31 14.11 -52.15 10.65
CA GLU A 31 14.36 -50.73 10.40
C GLU A 31 13.01 -50.04 10.25
N ILE A 32 12.40 -49.68 11.37
CA ILE A 32 11.17 -48.92 11.37
C ILE A 32 11.57 -47.47 11.22
N SER A 33 11.38 -46.93 10.01
CA SER A 33 11.41 -45.49 9.78
C SER A 33 10.22 -44.87 10.52
N ARG A 34 10.43 -44.51 11.79
CA ARG A 34 9.42 -43.88 12.65
C ARG A 34 9.50 -42.36 12.47
N ASN A 35 8.35 -41.70 12.49
CA ASN A 35 8.23 -40.24 12.33
C ASN A 35 8.65 -39.72 10.94
N ASN A 36 8.50 -40.52 9.89
CA ASN A 36 8.49 -39.98 8.54
C ASN A 36 7.20 -39.17 8.39
N ILE A 37 7.31 -37.85 8.46
CA ILE A 37 6.24 -36.92 8.15
C ILE A 37 6.47 -36.48 6.72
N PHE A 38 5.61 -36.91 5.80
CA PHE A 38 5.52 -36.32 4.47
C PHE A 38 4.62 -35.10 4.59
N THR A 39 5.21 -33.95 4.88
CA THR A 39 4.51 -32.67 4.74
C THR A 39 4.56 -32.31 3.27
N ALA A 40 3.42 -32.03 2.65
CA ALA A 40 3.42 -31.39 1.34
C ALA A 40 4.15 -30.04 1.51
N GLY A 41 5.13 -29.76 0.65
CA GLY A 41 5.65 -28.40 0.58
C GLY A 41 4.52 -27.53 0.04
N SER A 42 4.07 -26.54 0.81
CA SER A 42 3.32 -25.43 0.23
C SER A 42 4.28 -24.61 -0.64
N ILE A 43 3.76 -24.03 -1.71
CA ILE A 43 4.44 -22.96 -2.42
C ILE A 43 3.68 -21.68 -2.08
N ASP A 44 4.33 -20.79 -1.34
CA ASP A 44 3.85 -19.43 -1.15
C ASP A 44 4.42 -18.59 -2.30
N LEU A 45 3.58 -18.34 -3.32
CA LEU A 45 3.90 -17.45 -4.44
C LEU A 45 3.12 -16.17 -4.25
N LYS A 46 3.84 -15.07 -4.00
CA LYS A 46 3.24 -13.73 -4.03
C LYS A 46 3.54 -13.02 -5.33
N VAL A 47 2.65 -12.10 -5.67
CA VAL A 47 2.72 -11.31 -6.90
C VAL A 47 2.72 -9.83 -6.55
N ASP A 48 3.36 -9.02 -7.37
CA ASP A 48 3.33 -7.53 -7.30
C ASP A 48 3.08 -7.00 -8.73
N HIS A 49 2.37 -5.88 -8.83
CA HIS A 49 2.14 -5.16 -10.08
C HIS A 49 2.61 -3.73 -9.91
N ALA A 50 3.90 -3.52 -10.15
CA ALA A 50 4.61 -2.28 -9.84
C ALA A 50 4.74 -1.32 -11.02
N PHE A 51 4.45 -1.78 -12.25
CA PHE A 51 4.55 -0.96 -13.45
C PHE A 51 3.50 -1.35 -14.48
N LEU A 52 2.88 -0.33 -15.07
CA LEU A 52 2.01 -0.42 -16.23
C LEU A 52 2.30 0.76 -17.16
N SER A 53 2.22 0.55 -18.47
CA SER A 53 2.12 1.63 -19.46
C SER A 53 1.03 1.36 -20.49
N TYR A 54 0.49 2.44 -21.04
CA TYR A 54 -0.49 2.45 -22.12
C TYR A 54 -0.06 3.46 -23.19
N ASN A 55 0.14 3.01 -24.43
CA ASN A 55 0.60 3.83 -25.56
C ASN A 55 1.84 4.70 -25.25
N GLY A 56 2.75 4.16 -24.44
CA GLY A 56 3.98 4.84 -23.99
C GLY A 56 3.80 5.82 -22.83
N GLY A 57 2.58 6.05 -22.34
CA GLY A 57 2.33 6.74 -21.07
C GLY A 57 2.42 5.76 -19.91
N GLU A 58 3.18 6.10 -18.87
CA GLU A 58 3.31 5.28 -17.67
C GLU A 58 2.13 5.52 -16.71
N CYS A 59 1.73 4.46 -16.00
CA CYS A 59 0.80 4.55 -14.90
C CYS A 59 1.47 5.27 -13.74
N VAL A 60 0.97 6.44 -13.39
CA VAL A 60 1.49 7.26 -12.28
C VAL A 60 0.44 7.39 -11.19
N GLN A 61 0.90 7.35 -9.95
CA GLN A 61 0.05 7.65 -8.82
C GLN A 61 -0.05 9.18 -8.67
N GLU A 62 -1.20 9.73 -9.03
CA GLU A 62 -1.52 11.13 -8.80
C GLU A 62 -2.25 11.24 -7.46
N CYS A 63 -1.73 12.06 -6.56
CA CYS A 63 -2.34 12.30 -5.25
C CYS A 63 -2.79 13.76 -5.17
N VAL A 64 -4.09 13.97 -5.04
CA VAL A 64 -4.68 15.29 -4.89
C VAL A 64 -5.14 15.48 -3.46
N GLU A 65 -4.72 16.58 -2.84
CA GLU A 65 -5.18 16.94 -1.50
C GLU A 65 -6.67 17.30 -1.51
N ASN A 66 -7.45 16.66 -0.63
CA ASN A 66 -8.88 16.95 -0.47
C ASN A 66 -9.10 18.08 0.55
N LEU A 67 -8.92 19.33 0.12
CA LEU A 67 -9.18 20.52 0.95
C LEU A 67 -10.64 20.66 1.42
N GLY A 68 -11.57 19.94 0.80
CA GLY A 68 -12.98 19.90 1.21
C GLY A 68 -13.24 19.02 2.43
N GLU A 69 -12.27 18.19 2.82
CA GLU A 69 -12.36 17.28 3.95
C GLU A 69 -11.39 17.68 5.04
N ASN A 70 -11.91 18.19 6.15
CA ASN A 70 -11.13 18.45 7.36
C ASN A 70 -11.46 17.40 8.43
N LEU A 71 -10.45 16.62 8.81
CA LEU A 71 -10.59 15.59 9.85
C LEU A 71 -10.47 16.16 11.27
N ILE A 72 -9.90 17.36 11.44
CA ILE A 72 -9.84 18.06 12.73
C ILE A 72 -11.22 18.59 13.09
N LYS A 73 -11.66 18.37 14.33
CA LYS A 73 -12.88 18.97 14.86
C LYS A 73 -12.55 20.26 15.59
N ASN A 74 -13.40 21.27 15.44
CA ASN A 74 -13.23 22.56 16.10
C ASN A 74 -11.81 23.14 15.92
N GLY A 75 -11.26 23.04 14.71
CA GLY A 75 -9.90 23.50 14.40
C GLY A 75 -9.76 25.02 14.41
N SER A 76 -10.85 25.75 14.20
CA SER A 76 -10.95 27.21 14.33
C SER A 76 -11.40 27.65 15.72
N PHE A 77 -11.52 26.73 16.69
CA PHE A 77 -11.81 27.05 18.10
C PHE A 77 -13.14 27.76 18.40
N GLU A 78 -14.08 27.84 17.46
CA GLU A 78 -15.39 28.51 17.60
C GLU A 78 -16.32 27.93 18.68
N ASN A 79 -15.95 26.79 19.29
CA ASN A 79 -16.69 26.22 20.40
C ASN A 79 -15.75 25.76 21.53
N PRO A 80 -16.09 25.99 22.81
CA PRO A 80 -17.26 26.76 23.27
C PRO A 80 -17.11 28.26 22.99
N GLU A 81 -18.24 28.93 22.81
CA GLU A 81 -18.32 30.38 22.56
C GLU A 81 -17.76 31.20 23.73
N VAL A 82 -16.91 32.18 23.41
CA VAL A 82 -16.50 33.24 24.35
C VAL A 82 -17.68 34.17 24.59
N THR A 83 -18.18 34.23 25.83
CA THR A 83 -19.33 35.10 26.18
C THR A 83 -18.98 36.18 27.20
N SER A 84 -17.71 36.20 27.63
CA SER A 84 -17.18 37.13 28.60
C SER A 84 -17.11 38.55 28.03
N GLY A 85 -17.52 39.55 28.82
CA GLY A 85 -17.36 40.96 28.45
C GLY A 85 -15.90 41.41 28.32
N ALA A 86 -14.94 40.61 28.79
CA ALA A 86 -13.51 40.82 28.58
C ALA A 86 -13.02 40.38 27.19
N LYS A 87 -13.90 39.74 26.39
CA LYS A 87 -13.59 39.15 25.07
C LYS A 87 -12.61 38.00 25.10
N TRP A 88 -12.36 37.41 26.26
CA TRP A 88 -11.63 36.16 26.39
C TRP A 88 -12.21 35.35 27.54
N GLN A 89 -12.06 34.04 27.46
CA GLN A 89 -12.59 33.09 28.41
C GLN A 89 -11.74 31.82 28.45
N ILE A 90 -11.68 31.18 29.61
CA ILE A 90 -11.04 29.88 29.78
C ILE A 90 -12.07 28.75 29.81
N PHE A 91 -11.69 27.62 29.23
CA PHE A 91 -12.50 26.42 29.14
C PHE A 91 -11.74 25.21 29.67
N PRO A 92 -12.35 24.37 30.51
CA PRO A 92 -11.70 23.15 30.98
C PRO A 92 -11.57 22.11 29.86
N SER A 93 -10.52 21.30 29.93
CA SER A 93 -10.39 20.07 29.14
C SER A 93 -11.66 19.23 29.27
N GLY A 94 -12.21 18.79 28.14
CA GLY A 94 -13.50 18.09 28.09
C GLY A 94 -14.73 19.00 28.14
N ALA A 95 -14.60 20.32 28.01
CA ALA A 95 -15.72 21.21 27.78
C ALA A 95 -16.50 20.80 26.52
N SER A 96 -17.83 20.92 26.58
CA SER A 96 -18.71 20.56 25.45
C SER A 96 -18.41 21.40 24.23
N GLY A 97 -18.12 20.74 23.10
CA GLY A 97 -17.79 21.40 21.83
C GLY A 97 -16.33 21.83 21.69
N LEU A 98 -15.49 21.65 22.72
CA LEU A 98 -14.07 21.97 22.62
C LEU A 98 -13.34 21.04 21.64
N GLU A 99 -13.66 19.74 21.66
CA GLU A 99 -13.07 18.67 20.84
C GLU A 99 -11.55 18.44 20.98
N TRP A 100 -10.82 19.37 21.60
CA TRP A 100 -9.42 19.24 21.96
C TRP A 100 -9.25 18.71 23.38
N THR A 101 -8.32 17.76 23.55
CA THR A 101 -7.82 17.43 24.89
C THR A 101 -6.77 18.46 25.28
N VAL A 102 -6.90 19.04 26.46
CA VAL A 102 -5.98 20.03 27.02
C VAL A 102 -5.25 19.43 28.21
N GLU A 103 -3.93 19.63 28.26
CA GLU A 103 -3.08 19.26 29.38
C GLU A 103 -2.15 20.41 29.77
N TRP A 104 -1.84 20.53 31.06
CA TRP A 104 -0.80 21.45 31.50
C TRP A 104 0.57 21.00 30.98
N ALA A 105 1.27 21.91 30.32
CA ALA A 105 2.61 21.66 29.83
C ALA A 105 3.67 21.75 30.92
N GLY A 106 3.49 22.68 31.87
CA GLY A 106 4.34 22.87 33.03
C GLY A 106 4.04 21.91 34.19
N ASN A 107 4.97 21.83 35.16
CA ASN A 107 4.87 20.95 36.33
C ASN A 107 4.54 21.68 37.64
N GLN A 108 4.46 23.02 37.62
CA GLN A 108 4.25 23.81 38.83
C GLN A 108 2.77 23.80 39.23
N ALA A 109 2.47 23.18 40.38
CA ALA A 109 1.11 23.00 40.88
C ALA A 109 0.62 24.10 41.83
N VAL A 110 1.51 24.97 42.30
CA VAL A 110 1.18 26.07 43.24
C VAL A 110 1.88 27.35 42.82
N PHE A 111 1.13 28.44 42.75
CA PHE A 111 1.63 29.78 42.45
C PHE A 111 0.96 30.81 43.35
N ASN A 112 1.74 31.68 44.01
CA ASN A 112 1.25 32.68 44.97
C ASN A 112 0.26 32.12 46.02
N GLY A 113 0.49 30.89 46.48
CA GLY A 113 -0.35 30.22 47.49
C GLY A 113 -1.68 29.67 46.95
N ARG A 114 -1.91 29.71 45.64
CA ARG A 114 -3.07 29.13 44.96
C ARG A 114 -2.67 27.85 44.24
N ASN A 115 -3.60 26.89 44.19
CA ASN A 115 -3.40 25.63 43.49
C ASN A 115 -3.79 25.78 42.02
N ARG A 116 -3.03 25.13 41.14
CA ARG A 116 -3.34 25.00 39.72
C ARG A 116 -4.68 24.28 39.53
N PRO A 117 -5.57 24.77 38.64
CA PRO A 117 -6.83 24.10 38.33
C PRO A 117 -6.65 22.69 37.76
N GLU A 118 -7.64 21.84 38.02
CA GLU A 118 -7.78 20.51 37.42
C GLU A 118 -9.25 20.32 37.00
N PRO A 119 -9.54 20.01 35.73
CA PRO A 119 -8.61 19.75 34.63
C PRO A 119 -7.86 21.00 34.14
N ALA A 120 -6.90 20.81 33.23
CA ALA A 120 -6.23 21.91 32.54
C ALA A 120 -7.24 22.78 31.78
N LEU A 121 -6.91 24.07 31.68
CA LEU A 121 -7.77 25.09 31.08
C LEU A 121 -7.11 25.62 29.81
N ILE A 122 -7.90 25.85 28.76
CA ILE A 122 -7.47 26.50 27.52
C ILE A 122 -8.12 27.87 27.42
N GLU A 123 -7.40 28.86 26.93
CA GLU A 123 -7.88 30.23 26.77
C GLU A 123 -8.25 30.51 25.32
N PHE A 124 -9.44 31.09 25.12
CA PHE A 124 -9.92 31.60 23.83
C PHE A 124 -10.11 33.10 23.87
N HIS A 125 -9.77 33.77 22.78
CA HIS A 125 -9.90 35.21 22.57
C HIS A 125 -10.87 35.48 21.41
N GLU A 126 -11.85 36.34 21.64
CA GLU A 126 -12.78 36.88 20.63
C GLU A 126 -12.31 38.28 20.22
N GLY A 127 -11.20 38.33 19.48
CA GLY A 127 -10.70 39.59 18.92
C GLY A 127 -9.89 40.48 19.87
N VAL A 128 -9.32 39.96 20.97
CA VAL A 128 -8.60 40.76 21.98
C VAL A 128 -7.40 41.49 21.39
N LEU A 129 -6.58 40.80 20.60
CA LEU A 129 -5.35 41.34 20.02
C LEU A 129 -5.42 41.48 18.49
N GLY A 130 -6.62 41.41 17.92
CA GLY A 130 -6.84 41.37 16.47
C GLY A 130 -7.82 40.26 16.11
N ASN A 131 -8.30 40.26 14.87
CA ASN A 131 -9.29 39.30 14.41
C ASN A 131 -8.74 37.87 14.37
N ALA A 132 -9.62 36.89 14.57
CA ALA A 132 -9.34 35.49 14.25
C ALA A 132 -8.99 35.30 12.77
N GLN A 133 -8.26 34.24 12.47
CA GLN A 133 -7.95 33.86 11.09
C GLN A 133 -9.18 33.28 10.40
N ASP A 134 -9.90 32.40 11.09
CA ASP A 134 -11.19 31.86 10.68
C ASP A 134 -12.20 32.10 11.80
N GLY A 135 -13.48 32.26 11.48
CA GLY A 135 -14.49 32.54 12.50
C GLY A 135 -14.30 33.88 13.24
N ASP A 136 -14.58 33.89 14.54
CA ASP A 136 -14.44 35.08 15.40
C ASP A 136 -13.61 34.89 16.68
N GLN A 137 -13.18 33.67 17.00
CA GLN A 137 -12.32 33.39 18.15
C GLN A 137 -11.13 32.48 17.81
N TYR A 138 -10.08 32.55 18.64
CA TYR A 138 -8.86 31.75 18.50
C TYR A 138 -8.30 31.37 19.87
N THR A 139 -7.39 30.39 19.92
CA THR A 139 -6.83 29.93 21.18
C THR A 139 -5.44 30.48 21.48
N GLU A 140 -5.14 30.63 22.78
CA GLU A 140 -3.82 30.92 23.32
C GLU A 140 -3.23 29.70 24.07
N LEU A 141 -1.95 29.39 23.82
CA LEU A 141 -1.29 28.19 24.37
C LEU A 141 -0.47 28.42 25.67
N ASP A 142 -0.64 29.58 26.30
CA ASP A 142 -0.24 29.85 27.69
C ASP A 142 -1.42 30.55 28.38
N SER A 143 -2.26 29.72 29.00
CA SER A 143 -3.63 30.06 29.41
C SER A 143 -3.64 30.91 30.70
N ASP A 144 -4.71 30.78 31.49
CA ASP A 144 -4.92 31.44 32.76
C ASP A 144 -5.55 30.46 33.76
N TRP A 145 -5.30 30.62 35.06
CA TRP A 145 -5.83 29.70 36.07
C TRP A 145 -7.26 30.02 36.52
N PHE A 146 -7.71 31.27 36.49
CA PHE A 146 -8.94 31.72 37.17
C PHE A 146 -9.84 32.66 36.35
N GLY A 147 -9.42 33.02 35.15
CA GLY A 147 -10.14 33.78 34.14
C GLY A 147 -10.19 35.28 34.45
N ALA A 148 -10.79 36.03 33.52
CA ALA A 148 -10.80 37.50 33.49
C ALA A 148 -11.34 38.22 34.75
N SER A 149 -12.02 37.50 35.65
CA SER A 149 -12.55 38.06 36.89
C SER A 149 -11.57 38.00 38.07
N ASP A 150 -10.49 37.23 37.95
CA ASP A 150 -9.45 37.12 38.98
C ASP A 150 -8.23 38.00 38.63
N PRO A 151 -7.63 38.68 39.61
CA PRO A 151 -6.46 39.54 39.36
C PRO A 151 -5.11 38.79 39.33
N LEU A 152 -5.08 37.45 39.45
CA LEU A 152 -3.85 36.69 39.30
C LEU A 152 -3.30 36.86 37.87
N SER A 153 -1.98 36.93 37.73
CA SER A 153 -1.29 36.99 36.45
C SER A 153 0.16 36.54 36.67
N GLY A 154 0.80 36.02 35.62
CA GLY A 154 2.16 35.50 35.68
C GLY A 154 2.24 34.07 36.20
N GLU A 155 1.10 33.38 36.35
CA GLU A 155 1.07 31.98 36.73
C GLU A 155 1.65 31.06 35.65
N PRO A 156 2.12 29.87 36.03
CA PRO A 156 2.52 28.85 35.08
C PRO A 156 1.29 28.17 34.48
N ALA A 157 0.85 28.64 33.32
CA ALA A 157 -0.35 28.23 32.61
C ALA A 157 -0.09 27.70 31.20
N LEU A 158 1.15 27.32 30.87
CA LEU A 158 1.49 26.75 29.58
C LEU A 158 0.69 25.46 29.35
N VAL A 159 0.14 25.32 28.15
CA VAL A 159 -0.67 24.16 27.79
C VAL A 159 -0.16 23.46 26.55
N ARG A 160 -0.50 22.17 26.47
CA ARG A 160 -0.47 21.40 25.23
C ARG A 160 -1.88 20.90 24.94
N ILE A 161 -2.24 20.91 23.66
CA ILE A 161 -3.52 20.42 23.17
C ILE A 161 -3.30 19.36 22.11
N TYR A 162 -4.21 18.39 22.02
CA TYR A 162 -4.18 17.41 20.95
C TYR A 162 -5.56 16.86 20.59
N GLN A 163 -5.65 16.30 19.37
CA GLN A 163 -6.73 15.45 18.90
C GLN A 163 -6.16 14.13 18.37
N ASP A 164 -6.77 13.02 18.76
CA ASP A 164 -6.53 11.71 18.15
C ASP A 164 -7.52 11.57 16.98
N VAL A 165 -7.00 11.58 15.76
CA VAL A 165 -7.79 11.60 14.53
C VAL A 165 -7.78 10.22 13.90
N ALA A 166 -8.93 9.76 13.39
CA ALA A 166 -8.99 8.51 12.62
C ALA A 166 -8.26 8.70 11.28
N THR A 167 -7.35 7.79 10.94
CA THR A 167 -6.54 7.83 9.72
C THR A 167 -6.46 6.43 9.09
N VAL A 168 -5.98 6.33 7.86
CA VAL A 168 -5.78 5.05 7.16
C VAL A 168 -4.28 4.78 7.05
N PRO A 169 -3.77 3.65 7.56
CA PRO A 169 -2.35 3.30 7.41
C PRO A 169 -1.92 3.35 5.95
N GLY A 170 -0.79 4.00 5.66
CA GLY A 170 -0.26 4.18 4.31
C GLY A 170 -0.89 5.32 3.51
N ALA A 171 -2.00 5.91 3.98
CA ALA A 171 -2.58 7.09 3.33
C ALA A 171 -1.81 8.37 3.71
N ARG A 172 -1.75 9.32 2.77
CA ARG A 172 -1.11 10.62 2.94
C ARG A 172 -2.08 11.66 3.47
N TYR A 173 -1.57 12.58 4.27
CA TYR A 173 -2.31 13.70 4.87
C TYR A 173 -1.46 14.97 4.84
N ASN A 174 -2.13 16.13 4.78
CA ASN A 174 -1.51 17.45 4.96
C ASN A 174 -2.14 18.15 6.16
N LEU A 175 -1.31 18.49 7.15
CA LEU A 175 -1.71 19.28 8.31
C LEU A 175 -1.54 20.76 8.00
N HIS A 176 -2.62 21.53 7.99
CA HIS A 176 -2.64 22.99 7.91
C HIS A 176 -2.94 23.57 9.29
N TYR A 177 -2.30 24.69 9.62
CA TYR A 177 -2.64 25.48 10.80
C TYR A 177 -2.12 26.89 10.65
N TYR A 178 -2.80 27.82 11.31
CA TYR A 178 -2.37 29.20 11.39
C TYR A 178 -1.80 29.49 12.77
N TYR A 179 -0.63 30.11 12.77
CA TYR A 179 0.04 30.55 13.97
C TYR A 179 0.19 32.06 13.94
N ALA A 180 -0.02 32.71 15.09
CA ALA A 180 0.32 34.10 15.27
C ALA A 180 1.20 34.30 16.52
N PRO A 181 2.36 34.97 16.37
CA PRO A 181 3.14 35.43 17.51
C PRO A 181 2.41 36.59 18.22
N ARG A 182 2.60 36.70 19.53
CA ARG A 182 2.14 37.86 20.29
C ARG A 182 3.08 39.05 20.01
N SER A 183 2.45 40.20 19.77
CA SER A 183 3.16 41.42 19.35
C SER A 183 3.86 42.15 20.50
N ASN A 184 5.01 42.75 20.22
CA ASN A 184 5.85 43.53 21.15
C ASN A 184 6.40 42.77 22.36
N ILE A 185 6.58 41.45 22.24
CA ILE A 185 7.28 40.63 23.22
C ILE A 185 8.51 39.94 22.61
N ALA A 186 9.34 39.34 23.46
CA ALA A 186 10.54 38.66 22.99
C ALA A 186 10.20 37.38 22.22
N ALA A 187 11.01 37.04 21.22
CA ALA A 187 10.87 35.78 20.47
C ALA A 187 10.88 34.52 21.35
N ALA A 188 11.52 34.60 22.53
CA ALA A 188 11.54 33.51 23.51
C ALA A 188 10.15 33.23 24.11
N GLU A 189 9.24 34.21 24.15
CA GLU A 189 7.85 34.04 24.58
C GLU A 189 7.00 33.40 23.47
N ASN A 190 7.37 33.62 22.21
CA ASN A 190 6.58 33.23 21.05
C ASN A 190 6.79 31.77 20.61
N ILE A 191 7.10 30.85 21.53
CA ILE A 191 7.42 29.48 21.15
C ILE A 191 6.15 28.62 21.06
N MET A 192 5.94 27.96 19.91
CA MET A 192 4.99 26.85 19.73
C MET A 192 5.69 25.65 19.12
N THR A 193 5.38 24.44 19.59
CA THR A 193 5.80 23.19 18.95
C THR A 193 4.61 22.44 18.38
N VAL A 194 4.81 21.76 17.25
CA VAL A 194 3.79 20.93 16.57
C VAL A 194 4.28 19.50 16.52
N SER A 195 3.38 18.54 16.76
CA SER A 195 3.70 17.11 16.78
C SER A 195 2.66 16.28 16.03
N VAL A 196 3.15 15.22 15.38
CA VAL A 196 2.36 14.16 14.73
C VAL A 196 2.81 12.83 15.35
N ASP A 197 1.88 12.08 15.93
CA ASP A 197 2.15 10.84 16.68
C ASP A 197 3.24 10.98 17.76
N GLY A 198 3.22 12.14 18.45
CA GLY A 198 4.17 12.47 19.51
C GLY A 198 5.58 12.84 19.01
N VAL A 199 5.84 12.77 17.71
CA VAL A 199 7.08 13.25 17.09
C VAL A 199 6.92 14.73 16.80
N GLN A 200 7.84 15.57 17.29
CA GLN A 200 7.85 16.99 16.98
C GLN A 200 8.24 17.21 15.51
N VAL A 201 7.36 17.85 14.73
CA VAL A 201 7.52 18.09 13.29
C VAL A 201 7.81 19.54 12.96
N ALA A 202 7.47 20.48 13.85
CA ALA A 202 7.77 21.89 13.69
C ALA A 202 7.97 22.60 15.04
N ALA A 203 8.66 23.74 14.99
CA ALA A 203 8.73 24.71 16.08
C ALA A 203 8.73 26.13 15.51
N HIS A 204 7.95 27.01 16.13
CA HIS A 204 7.79 28.41 15.75
C HIS A 204 8.27 29.29 16.89
N ASN A 205 8.99 30.36 16.57
CA ASN A 205 9.44 31.37 17.52
C ASN A 205 9.72 32.76 16.91
N PRO A 206 8.96 33.25 15.90
CA PRO A 206 9.26 34.53 15.30
C PRO A 206 9.03 35.70 16.29
N PRO A 207 9.88 36.75 16.24
CA PRO A 207 9.55 38.01 16.90
C PRO A 207 8.38 38.69 16.18
N ALA A 208 7.59 39.49 16.90
CA ALA A 208 6.51 40.27 16.33
C ALA A 208 6.47 41.70 16.87
N SER A 209 6.06 42.62 16.01
CA SER A 209 5.98 44.06 16.29
C SER A 209 4.66 44.61 15.79
N GLY A 210 4.18 45.69 16.40
CA GLY A 210 2.90 46.30 16.05
C GLY A 210 1.85 46.08 17.13
N SER A 211 0.60 46.48 16.90
CA SER A 211 -0.46 46.41 17.92
C SER A 211 -1.48 45.28 17.71
N SER A 212 -1.38 44.55 16.58
CA SER A 212 -2.29 43.46 16.23
C SER A 212 -1.50 42.17 16.04
N ILE A 213 -2.16 41.02 16.24
CA ILE A 213 -1.67 39.73 15.76
C ILE A 213 -1.65 39.69 14.25
N VAL A 214 -0.71 38.92 13.69
CA VAL A 214 -0.56 38.67 12.25
C VAL A 214 -0.42 37.17 12.07
N TRP A 215 -1.40 36.58 11.38
CA TRP A 215 -1.46 35.14 11.14
C TRP A 215 -0.52 34.72 9.99
N SER A 216 0.07 33.54 10.14
CA SER A 216 0.85 32.87 9.11
C SER A 216 0.43 31.41 9.03
N GLU A 217 0.18 30.93 7.81
CA GLU A 217 -0.14 29.53 7.54
C GLU A 217 1.13 28.68 7.54
N TYR A 218 1.02 27.47 8.08
CA TYR A 218 2.04 26.45 8.02
C TYR A 218 1.41 25.12 7.62
N THR A 219 2.17 24.34 6.86
CA THR A 219 1.75 23.02 6.39
C THR A 219 2.77 21.94 6.76
N TYR A 220 2.30 20.70 6.91
CA TYR A 220 3.15 19.53 7.12
C TYR A 220 2.50 18.28 6.53
N GLU A 221 3.13 17.72 5.50
CA GLU A 221 2.71 16.46 4.89
C GLU A 221 3.28 15.25 5.65
N PHE A 222 2.47 14.22 5.83
CA PHE A 222 2.90 12.93 6.37
C PHE A 222 2.09 11.76 5.81
N THR A 223 2.61 10.54 6.00
CA THR A 223 1.89 9.28 5.73
C THR A 223 1.52 8.64 7.06
N ALA A 224 0.26 8.29 7.26
CA ALA A 224 -0.20 7.72 8.52
C ALA A 224 0.37 6.31 8.73
N ALA A 225 0.91 6.05 9.92
CA ALA A 225 1.46 4.74 10.28
C ALA A 225 0.40 3.77 10.82
N GLY A 226 -0.73 4.28 11.28
CA GLY A 226 -1.78 3.51 11.95
C GLY A 226 -3.18 4.00 11.61
N ALA A 227 -4.18 3.36 12.21
CA ALA A 227 -5.60 3.71 12.04
C ALA A 227 -6.01 4.97 12.82
N SER A 228 -5.12 5.52 13.64
CA SER A 228 -5.31 6.76 14.38
C SER A 228 -3.98 7.49 14.45
N THR A 229 -4.02 8.81 14.25
CA THR A 229 -2.86 9.70 14.33
C THR A 229 -3.15 10.81 15.34
N ARG A 230 -2.21 11.07 16.26
CA ARG A 230 -2.31 12.19 17.21
C ARG A 230 -1.73 13.46 16.60
N ILE A 231 -2.54 14.50 16.47
CA ILE A 231 -2.11 15.84 16.08
C ILE A 231 -2.05 16.72 17.34
N GLY A 232 -0.88 17.28 17.65
CA GLY A 232 -0.66 18.03 18.89
C GLY A 232 0.06 19.35 18.71
N PHE A 233 -0.32 20.33 19.51
CA PHE A 233 0.28 21.66 19.60
C PHE A 233 0.63 21.97 21.05
N ALA A 234 1.74 22.64 21.31
CA ALA A 234 2.11 23.05 22.66
C ALA A 234 2.78 24.41 22.67
N GLY A 235 2.43 25.23 23.66
CA GLY A 235 3.23 26.39 24.01
C GLY A 235 4.61 25.94 24.51
N GLY A 236 5.64 26.73 24.22
CA GLY A 236 7.02 26.47 24.66
C GLY A 236 7.76 27.69 25.20
N GLY A 237 7.07 28.82 25.36
CA GLY A 237 7.63 30.03 25.96
C GLY A 237 7.83 29.91 27.47
N PRO A 238 8.31 30.97 28.15
CA PRO A 238 8.23 31.05 29.60
C PRO A 238 6.80 30.80 30.08
N ASP A 239 6.67 30.02 31.16
CA ASP A 239 5.39 29.59 31.73
C ASP A 239 4.84 30.72 32.61
N ASN A 240 4.17 31.70 32.00
CA ASN A 240 3.87 33.00 32.62
C ASN A 240 2.52 33.61 32.23
N SER A 241 1.56 32.81 31.73
CA SER A 241 0.24 33.27 31.25
C SER A 241 0.33 34.29 30.12
N THR A 242 1.33 34.15 29.26
CA THR A 242 1.50 34.99 28.06
C THR A 242 2.08 34.16 26.93
N GLY A 243 1.22 33.83 25.97
CA GLY A 243 1.50 32.85 24.95
C GLY A 243 1.23 33.32 23.53
N VAL A 244 1.26 32.31 22.67
CA VAL A 244 1.07 32.37 21.22
C VAL A 244 -0.31 31.90 20.84
N PHE A 245 -0.71 32.24 19.62
CA PHE A 245 -2.06 31.95 19.13
C PHE A 245 -2.06 30.92 18.02
N LEU A 246 -3.09 30.09 18.02
CA LEU A 246 -3.35 29.03 17.05
C LEU A 246 -4.79 29.16 16.56
N ASP A 247 -4.99 28.97 15.26
CA ASP A 247 -6.30 29.02 14.63
C ASP A 247 -6.33 28.22 13.30
N ASP A 248 -7.52 28.01 12.76
CA ASP A 248 -7.83 27.36 11.47
C ASP A 248 -7.02 26.07 11.23
N VAL A 249 -7.03 25.16 12.20
CA VAL A 249 -6.35 23.87 12.10
C VAL A 249 -7.14 22.91 11.21
N LYS A 250 -6.50 22.39 10.17
CA LYS A 250 -7.09 21.41 9.26
C LYS A 250 -6.17 20.21 9.05
N LEU A 251 -6.74 19.01 9.00
CA LEU A 251 -6.03 17.82 8.54
C LEU A 251 -6.77 17.27 7.31
N CYS A 252 -6.16 17.46 6.15
CA CYS A 252 -6.73 17.11 4.86
C CYS A 252 -6.14 15.78 4.37
N PRO A 253 -6.94 14.77 4.00
CA PRO A 253 -6.43 13.56 3.35
C PRO A 253 -6.05 13.84 1.89
N TYR A 254 -5.10 13.06 1.36
CA TYR A 254 -4.94 12.94 -0.09
C TYR A 254 -5.81 11.82 -0.62
N THR A 255 -6.42 12.05 -1.78
CA THR A 255 -6.98 11.01 -2.62
C THR A 255 -5.94 10.67 -3.68
N CYS A 256 -5.40 9.45 -3.63
CA CYS A 256 -4.46 8.97 -4.63
C CYS A 256 -5.18 8.06 -5.62
N THR A 257 -5.11 8.39 -6.90
CA THR A 257 -5.60 7.57 -8.01
C THR A 257 -4.43 7.21 -8.93
N TYR A 258 -4.48 6.02 -9.49
CA TYR A 258 -3.54 5.60 -10.51
C TYR A 258 -4.11 5.99 -11.87
N GLU A 259 -3.40 6.84 -12.60
CA GLU A 259 -3.81 7.30 -13.92
C GLU A 259 -2.77 6.93 -14.98
N VAL A 260 -3.24 6.57 -16.17
CA VAL A 260 -2.42 6.35 -17.35
C VAL A 260 -3.04 7.07 -18.55
N ALA A 261 -2.22 7.57 -19.46
CA ALA A 261 -2.73 8.29 -20.63
C ALA A 261 -3.69 7.42 -21.45
N GLY A 262 -4.99 7.76 -21.46
CA GLY A 262 -6.00 7.06 -22.27
C GLY A 262 -6.71 5.89 -21.59
N GLY A 263 -6.50 5.66 -20.28
CA GLY A 263 -7.23 4.62 -19.55
C GLY A 263 -7.10 4.74 -18.03
N ASN A 264 -7.63 3.74 -17.33
CA ASN A 264 -7.42 3.57 -15.89
C ASN A 264 -6.24 2.65 -15.66
N CYS A 265 -5.59 2.77 -14.50
CA CYS A 265 -4.64 1.77 -14.06
C CYS A 265 -4.74 1.57 -12.56
N SER A 266 -4.12 0.52 -12.05
CA SER A 266 -4.02 0.25 -10.63
C SER A 266 -2.72 -0.50 -10.42
N LEU A 267 -1.87 0.03 -9.54
CA LEU A 267 -0.66 -0.66 -9.10
C LEU A 267 -0.84 -1.06 -7.65
N TRP A 268 -0.25 -2.18 -7.28
CA TRP A 268 -0.39 -2.73 -5.93
C TRP A 268 0.83 -3.57 -5.60
N GLY A 269 1.30 -3.45 -4.36
CA GLY A 269 2.48 -4.16 -3.87
C GLY A 269 2.21 -5.63 -3.58
N GLU A 270 3.29 -6.33 -3.22
CA GLU A 270 3.32 -7.79 -3.00
C GLU A 270 2.15 -8.33 -2.14
N LYS A 271 1.37 -9.24 -2.72
CA LYS A 271 0.25 -9.94 -2.05
C LYS A 271 -0.13 -11.25 -2.74
N ASP A 272 -1.03 -11.99 -2.12
CA ASP A 272 -1.82 -13.04 -2.79
C ASP A 272 -2.90 -12.39 -3.65
N LEU A 273 -3.13 -12.95 -4.84
CA LEU A 273 -4.17 -12.43 -5.75
C LEU A 273 -5.56 -12.76 -5.22
N GLU A 274 -6.39 -11.74 -5.07
CA GLU A 274 -7.79 -11.85 -4.65
C GLU A 274 -8.75 -11.53 -5.82
N PRO A 275 -9.99 -12.06 -5.80
CA PRO A 275 -11.00 -11.66 -6.77
C PRO A 275 -11.21 -10.13 -6.77
N GLY A 276 -10.96 -9.49 -7.91
CA GLY A 276 -11.05 -8.04 -8.08
C GLY A 276 -9.69 -7.37 -8.33
N ASP A 277 -8.58 -8.08 -8.12
CA ASP A 277 -7.27 -7.62 -8.56
C ASP A 277 -7.17 -7.61 -10.07
N THR A 278 -6.71 -6.49 -10.63
CA THR A 278 -6.61 -6.27 -12.07
C THR A 278 -5.19 -5.86 -12.44
N PHE A 279 -4.68 -6.48 -13.51
CA PHE A 279 -3.44 -6.08 -14.17
C PHE A 279 -3.72 -5.16 -15.37
N TRP A 280 -4.83 -5.43 -16.08
CA TRP A 280 -5.29 -4.65 -17.22
C TRP A 280 -6.73 -4.19 -16.95
N ASN A 281 -6.99 -2.89 -17.07
CA ASN A 281 -8.32 -2.31 -16.92
C ASN A 281 -8.40 -1.02 -17.74
N PHE A 282 -8.75 -1.15 -19.02
CA PHE A 282 -8.78 -0.03 -19.96
C PHE A 282 -10.22 0.25 -20.40
N ASP A 283 -10.59 1.52 -20.47
CA ASP A 283 -11.94 1.95 -20.86
C ASP A 283 -12.18 1.83 -22.37
N ASP A 284 -11.12 1.98 -23.18
CA ASP A 284 -11.19 2.05 -24.63
C ASP A 284 -9.86 1.56 -25.22
N VAL A 285 -9.90 0.51 -26.04
CA VAL A 285 -8.73 -0.07 -26.72
C VAL A 285 -8.96 -0.03 -28.23
N LYS A 286 -8.04 0.59 -28.97
CA LYS A 286 -8.15 0.79 -30.42
C LYS A 286 -7.10 0.01 -31.20
N PRO A 287 -7.34 -0.32 -32.48
CA PRO A 287 -6.33 -0.94 -33.32
C PRO A 287 -4.99 -0.18 -33.27
N GLY A 288 -3.92 -0.89 -32.89
CA GLY A 288 -2.58 -0.34 -32.72
C GLY A 288 -2.26 0.14 -31.31
N ASP A 289 -3.23 0.13 -30.39
CA ASP A 289 -2.97 0.38 -28.98
C ASP A 289 -2.17 -0.78 -28.38
N TRP A 290 -1.26 -0.41 -27.49
CA TRP A 290 -0.33 -1.33 -26.86
C TRP A 290 0.02 -0.87 -25.45
N GLY A 291 0.57 -1.77 -24.65
CA GLY A 291 1.03 -1.43 -23.31
C GLY A 291 1.96 -2.48 -22.73
N ILE A 292 2.64 -2.12 -21.65
CA ILE A 292 3.58 -2.99 -20.94
C ILE A 292 3.13 -3.12 -19.49
N ASN A 293 3.22 -4.33 -18.93
CA ASN A 293 3.04 -4.59 -17.51
C ASN A 293 4.29 -5.28 -16.99
N ILE A 294 4.79 -4.86 -15.83
CA ILE A 294 5.82 -5.62 -15.11
C ILE A 294 5.16 -6.29 -13.90
N ILE A 295 5.14 -7.61 -13.92
CA ILE A 295 4.57 -8.47 -12.88
C ILE A 295 5.73 -9.13 -12.14
N SER A 296 5.87 -8.85 -10.85
CA SER A 296 6.91 -9.48 -10.05
C SER A 296 6.40 -10.77 -9.42
N LEU A 297 7.23 -11.81 -9.42
CA LEU A 297 6.93 -13.12 -8.86
C LEU A 297 7.88 -13.43 -7.71
N HIS A 298 7.33 -13.78 -6.55
CA HIS A 298 8.06 -13.94 -5.30
C HIS A 298 7.85 -15.36 -4.76
N ALA A 299 8.89 -16.20 -4.81
CA ALA A 299 8.85 -17.52 -4.17
C ALA A 299 9.67 -17.48 -2.88
N TYR A 300 9.09 -17.91 -1.77
CA TYR A 300 9.77 -17.88 -0.47
C TYR A 300 10.40 -19.22 -0.10
N ASP A 301 9.56 -20.25 0.01
CA ASP A 301 9.93 -21.48 0.71
C ASP A 301 10.66 -22.51 -0.17
N ASN A 302 10.31 -22.58 -1.46
CA ASN A 302 10.79 -23.62 -2.37
C ASN A 302 10.97 -23.07 -3.79
N ASP A 303 11.91 -23.66 -4.52
CA ASP A 303 12.02 -23.44 -5.96
C ASP A 303 10.70 -23.82 -6.63
N ALA A 304 10.20 -22.94 -7.50
CA ALA A 304 8.94 -23.09 -8.21
C ALA A 304 9.12 -22.98 -9.73
N TYR A 305 8.28 -23.71 -10.45
CA TYR A 305 7.89 -23.35 -11.81
C TYR A 305 6.62 -22.54 -11.72
N VAL A 306 6.59 -21.39 -12.38
CA VAL A 306 5.43 -20.51 -12.46
C VAL A 306 4.97 -20.43 -13.92
N CYS A 307 3.65 -20.47 -14.12
CA CYS A 307 3.00 -20.19 -15.40
C CYS A 307 2.06 -19.01 -15.22
N LEU A 308 2.15 -18.05 -16.13
CA LEU A 308 1.19 -16.97 -16.26
C LEU A 308 0.18 -17.33 -17.34
N ILE A 309 -1.09 -17.46 -16.96
CA ILE A 309 -2.12 -18.05 -17.83
C ILE A 309 -3.34 -17.15 -17.84
N ALA A 310 -3.65 -16.57 -19.00
CA ALA A 310 -4.96 -15.99 -19.25
C ALA A 310 -5.97 -17.10 -19.60
N HIS A 311 -7.17 -17.03 -19.04
CA HIS A 311 -8.25 -17.98 -19.26
C HIS A 311 -9.62 -17.34 -19.04
N ASP A 312 -10.70 -18.11 -19.20
CA ASP A 312 -12.09 -17.66 -19.03
C ASP A 312 -12.41 -16.38 -19.82
N ILE A 313 -11.85 -16.31 -21.04
CA ILE A 313 -12.00 -15.18 -21.95
C ILE A 313 -13.44 -15.13 -22.44
N GLU A 314 -14.07 -13.98 -22.23
CA GLU A 314 -15.40 -13.66 -22.71
C GLU A 314 -15.31 -12.39 -23.53
N ASP A 315 -15.58 -12.53 -24.83
CA ASP A 315 -15.81 -11.39 -25.71
C ASP A 315 -17.31 -11.09 -25.74
N GLN A 316 -17.66 -9.82 -25.52
CA GLN A 316 -19.03 -9.34 -25.52
C GLN A 316 -19.16 -8.19 -26.51
N GLU A 317 -20.19 -8.27 -27.33
CA GLU A 317 -20.64 -7.17 -28.16
C GLU A 317 -21.13 -6.02 -27.26
N ASN A 318 -20.60 -4.82 -27.45
CA ASN A 318 -20.94 -3.62 -26.67
C ASN A 318 -21.52 -2.49 -27.53
N GLY A 319 -22.14 -2.87 -28.64
CA GLY A 319 -23.09 -2.10 -29.40
C GLY A 319 -22.63 -1.88 -30.83
N LEU A 320 -23.45 -2.34 -31.78
CA LEU A 320 -23.14 -2.25 -33.21
C LEU A 320 -22.98 -0.80 -33.72
N ALA A 321 -21.75 -0.37 -33.96
CA ALA A 321 -21.49 0.93 -34.56
C ALA A 321 -21.68 0.90 -36.10
N ASP A 322 -21.94 2.07 -36.69
CA ASP A 322 -22.09 2.23 -38.14
C ASP A 322 -20.91 1.64 -38.97
N PRO A 323 -19.63 1.72 -38.52
CA PRO A 323 -18.50 1.06 -39.19
C PRO A 323 -18.58 -0.47 -39.17
N GLU A 324 -18.88 -1.09 -38.03
CA GLU A 324 -19.00 -2.55 -37.86
C GLU A 324 -20.08 -3.15 -38.75
N THR A 325 -21.27 -2.51 -38.76
CA THR A 325 -22.39 -2.92 -39.61
C THR A 325 -22.02 -2.87 -41.11
N LYS A 326 -21.17 -1.91 -41.52
CA LYS A 326 -20.68 -1.80 -42.91
C LYS A 326 -19.59 -2.82 -43.23
N ALA A 327 -18.80 -3.22 -42.24
CA ALA A 327 -17.81 -4.29 -42.35
C ALA A 327 -18.44 -5.69 -42.41
N GLY A 328 -19.74 -5.78 -42.11
CA GLY A 328 -20.53 -7.00 -42.27
C GLY A 328 -20.81 -7.71 -40.95
N ASP A 329 -20.64 -7.03 -39.82
CA ASP A 329 -21.12 -7.55 -38.55
C ASP A 329 -22.66 -7.62 -38.55
N ILE A 330 -23.17 -8.77 -38.14
CA ILE A 330 -24.60 -9.08 -38.07
C ILE A 330 -24.98 -9.70 -36.71
N SER A 331 -24.03 -9.95 -35.81
CA SER A 331 -24.25 -10.64 -34.54
C SER A 331 -24.26 -9.66 -33.38
N ALA A 332 -25.45 -9.35 -32.86
CA ALA A 332 -25.60 -8.49 -31.69
C ALA A 332 -25.19 -9.15 -30.34
N GLU A 333 -24.48 -10.29 -30.34
CA GLU A 333 -24.23 -11.09 -29.13
C GLU A 333 -22.80 -11.66 -28.98
N GLU A 334 -22.00 -11.78 -30.05
CA GLU A 334 -20.66 -12.39 -29.97
C GLU A 334 -19.60 -11.36 -30.38
N GLY A 335 -18.86 -10.81 -29.40
CA GLY A 335 -17.68 -9.99 -29.67
C GLY A 335 -16.48 -10.84 -30.11
N GLU A 336 -15.40 -10.19 -30.53
CA GLU A 336 -14.24 -10.89 -31.10
C GLU A 336 -12.86 -10.28 -30.78
N LEU A 337 -12.83 -9.23 -29.95
CA LEU A 337 -11.64 -8.44 -29.60
C LEU A 337 -10.43 -9.30 -29.20
N SER A 338 -10.63 -10.35 -28.39
CA SER A 338 -9.55 -11.23 -27.91
C SER A 338 -8.76 -11.90 -29.04
N ARG A 339 -9.35 -12.08 -30.23
CA ARG A 339 -8.72 -12.73 -31.39
C ARG A 339 -7.60 -11.90 -32.00
N PHE A 340 -7.59 -10.61 -31.71
CA PHE A 340 -6.63 -9.65 -32.24
C PHE A 340 -5.66 -9.15 -31.18
N LEU A 341 -5.76 -9.67 -29.95
CA LEU A 341 -4.84 -9.33 -28.86
C LEU A 341 -3.64 -10.28 -28.86
N GLU A 342 -2.48 -9.71 -29.14
CA GLU A 342 -1.19 -10.43 -29.14
C GLU A 342 -0.32 -9.99 -27.97
N THR A 343 0.56 -10.89 -27.53
CA THR A 343 1.45 -10.71 -26.39
C THR A 343 2.89 -11.09 -26.69
N PHE A 344 3.78 -10.45 -25.95
CA PHE A 344 5.21 -10.73 -25.88
C PHE A 344 5.60 -10.71 -24.40
N ALA A 345 6.38 -11.69 -23.94
CA ALA A 345 6.80 -11.76 -22.55
C ALA A 345 8.31 -11.98 -22.40
N TRP A 346 8.91 -11.26 -21.46
CA TRP A 346 10.33 -11.36 -21.11
C TRP A 346 10.54 -11.30 -19.60
N GLU A 347 11.66 -11.84 -19.14
CA GLU A 347 12.20 -11.56 -17.82
C GLU A 347 13.03 -10.28 -17.91
N ASP A 348 12.60 -9.24 -17.20
CA ASP A 348 13.35 -7.99 -17.02
C ASP A 348 14.43 -8.24 -15.96
N VAL A 349 15.65 -8.49 -16.43
CA VAL A 349 16.76 -8.92 -15.58
C VAL A 349 17.40 -7.71 -14.89
N ASN A 350 17.34 -6.54 -15.52
CA ASN A 350 18.02 -5.34 -15.05
C ASN A 350 17.10 -4.44 -14.19
N GLY A 351 15.78 -4.70 -14.20
CA GLY A 351 14.77 -4.02 -13.39
C GLY A 351 14.46 -2.61 -13.88
N ASN A 352 14.60 -2.35 -15.19
CA ASN A 352 14.36 -1.02 -15.77
C ASN A 352 12.98 -0.89 -16.43
N ASN A 353 12.13 -1.91 -16.33
CA ASN A 353 10.77 -1.98 -16.87
C ASN A 353 10.69 -1.91 -18.41
N ALA A 354 11.80 -2.14 -19.11
CA ALA A 354 11.87 -2.18 -20.57
C ALA A 354 12.37 -3.55 -21.04
N TYR A 355 12.18 -3.85 -22.33
CA TYR A 355 12.83 -5.00 -22.98
C TYR A 355 14.13 -4.51 -23.65
N ASP A 356 15.28 -5.03 -23.22
CA ASP A 356 16.57 -4.64 -23.80
C ASP A 356 17.69 -5.72 -23.74
N ASP A 357 18.94 -5.29 -23.93
CA ASP A 357 20.10 -6.18 -23.96
C ASP A 357 20.41 -6.76 -22.58
N GLY A 358 20.18 -8.07 -22.46
CA GLY A 358 20.37 -8.81 -21.21
C GLY A 358 19.11 -9.49 -20.70
N ASP A 359 17.96 -9.10 -21.23
CA ASP A 359 16.67 -9.71 -20.91
C ASP A 359 16.48 -11.06 -21.58
N ILE A 360 15.61 -11.87 -20.98
CA ILE A 360 15.35 -13.24 -21.42
C ILE A 360 13.93 -13.34 -21.95
N ILE A 361 13.78 -13.62 -23.24
CA ILE A 361 12.46 -13.89 -23.83
C ILE A 361 11.87 -15.15 -23.19
N ILE A 362 10.67 -15.02 -22.62
CA ILE A 362 9.88 -16.12 -22.08
C ILE A 362 8.93 -16.65 -23.16
N SER A 363 8.27 -15.72 -23.87
CA SER A 363 7.42 -15.99 -25.02
C SER A 363 7.65 -14.94 -26.09
N GLY A 364 7.85 -15.39 -27.33
CA GLY A 364 8.13 -14.50 -28.48
C GLY A 364 6.98 -13.54 -28.78
N PRO A 365 7.20 -12.55 -29.66
CA PRO A 365 6.15 -11.60 -30.03
C PRO A 365 5.06 -12.26 -30.85
N GLY A 366 3.86 -11.69 -30.80
CA GLY A 366 2.73 -12.10 -31.62
C GLY A 366 2.01 -13.34 -31.11
N ILE A 367 2.11 -13.62 -29.81
CA ILE A 367 1.49 -14.80 -29.21
C ILE A 367 0.07 -14.42 -28.77
N PRO A 368 -0.98 -15.12 -29.28
CA PRO A 368 -2.35 -14.86 -28.88
C PRO A 368 -2.51 -14.82 -27.36
N PHE A 369 -3.23 -13.84 -26.84
CA PHE A 369 -3.40 -13.61 -25.40
C PHE A 369 -3.96 -14.84 -24.65
N ASN A 370 -4.71 -15.69 -25.34
CA ASN A 370 -5.30 -16.92 -24.79
C ASN A 370 -4.31 -18.09 -24.60
N ILE A 371 -3.00 -17.86 -24.84
CA ILE A 371 -1.95 -18.85 -24.65
C ILE A 371 -1.16 -18.47 -23.39
N ALA A 372 -0.81 -19.48 -22.58
CA ALA A 372 0.07 -19.29 -21.43
C ALA A 372 1.41 -18.66 -21.87
N LEU A 373 1.84 -17.61 -21.17
CA LEU A 373 3.04 -16.80 -21.51
C LEU A 373 4.36 -17.57 -21.36
N GLY A 374 4.34 -18.82 -20.90
CA GLY A 374 5.50 -19.71 -20.82
C GLY A 374 5.85 -20.14 -19.40
N LYS A 375 6.82 -21.06 -19.30
CA LYS A 375 7.29 -21.64 -18.03
C LYS A 375 8.44 -20.80 -17.47
N ILE A 376 8.26 -20.28 -16.26
CA ILE A 376 9.25 -19.48 -15.55
C ILE A 376 9.84 -20.33 -14.42
N ALA A 377 11.17 -20.46 -14.37
CA ALA A 377 11.84 -21.07 -13.23
C ALA A 377 12.21 -19.98 -12.22
N LEU A 378 11.73 -20.13 -10.99
CA LEU A 378 11.94 -19.20 -9.88
C LEU A 378 12.58 -19.96 -8.71
N ALA A 379 13.75 -19.52 -8.25
CA ALA A 379 14.40 -20.14 -7.10
C ALA A 379 13.76 -19.65 -5.79
N ALA A 380 13.89 -20.43 -4.72
CA ALA A 380 13.48 -20.01 -3.39
C ALA A 380 14.18 -18.70 -2.97
N SER A 381 13.42 -17.81 -2.34
CA SER A 381 13.84 -16.47 -1.93
C SER A 381 14.31 -15.57 -3.08
N GLN A 382 13.88 -15.85 -4.32
CA GLN A 382 14.14 -14.99 -5.48
C GLN A 382 12.87 -14.25 -5.89
N THR A 383 13.06 -13.00 -6.32
CA THR A 383 12.06 -12.24 -7.09
C THR A 383 12.47 -12.21 -8.56
N LYS A 384 11.51 -12.40 -9.46
CA LYS A 384 11.68 -12.17 -10.90
C LYS A 384 10.67 -11.16 -11.40
N TYR A 385 11.09 -10.29 -12.31
CA TYR A 385 10.25 -9.29 -12.95
C TYR A 385 9.88 -9.77 -14.35
N ILE A 386 8.59 -9.90 -14.60
CA ILE A 386 8.07 -10.44 -15.85
C ILE A 386 7.41 -9.30 -16.62
N GLY A 387 8.06 -8.86 -17.69
CA GLY A 387 7.48 -7.94 -18.64
C GLY A 387 6.47 -8.66 -19.53
N VAL A 388 5.27 -8.10 -19.64
CA VAL A 388 4.21 -8.55 -20.54
C VAL A 388 3.77 -7.36 -21.38
N ALA A 389 4.15 -7.38 -22.65
CA ALA A 389 3.68 -6.40 -23.63
C ALA A 389 2.47 -6.96 -24.38
N TRP A 390 1.38 -6.21 -24.41
CA TRP A 390 0.18 -6.53 -25.18
C TRP A 390 0.02 -5.56 -26.36
N CYS A 391 -0.63 -6.02 -27.42
CA CYS A 391 -0.89 -5.25 -28.63
C CYS A 391 -2.25 -5.66 -29.20
N LEU A 392 -3.11 -4.70 -29.51
CA LEU A 392 -4.29 -4.94 -30.33
C LEU A 392 -3.90 -4.82 -31.81
N GLY A 393 -3.57 -5.95 -32.44
CA GLY A 393 -3.05 -6.08 -33.79
C GLY A 393 -1.78 -6.94 -33.84
N GLU A 394 -1.08 -6.90 -34.98
CA GLU A 394 0.15 -7.68 -35.17
C GLU A 394 1.31 -7.05 -34.39
N GLN A 395 1.89 -7.86 -33.51
CA GLN A 395 3.00 -7.54 -32.65
C GLN A 395 4.30 -8.17 -33.16
N THR A 396 5.33 -7.35 -33.33
CA THR A 396 6.66 -7.78 -33.80
C THR A 396 7.78 -7.14 -32.99
N LEU A 397 9.01 -7.59 -33.21
CA LEU A 397 10.22 -6.97 -32.65
C LEU A 397 11.09 -6.39 -33.78
N ASP A 398 11.46 -5.12 -33.66
CA ASP A 398 12.53 -4.48 -34.45
C ASP A 398 13.73 -4.18 -33.55
N GLY A 399 14.62 -5.16 -33.42
CA GLY A 399 15.64 -5.16 -32.38
C GLY A 399 15.00 -5.29 -30.99
N PHE A 400 15.15 -4.26 -30.16
CA PHE A 400 14.53 -4.16 -28.83
C PHE A 400 13.23 -3.34 -28.84
N ALA A 401 12.84 -2.77 -29.98
CA ALA A 401 11.56 -2.08 -30.10
C ALA A 401 10.43 -3.11 -30.26
N ILE A 402 9.48 -3.07 -29.33
CA ILE A 402 8.21 -3.81 -29.42
C ILE A 402 7.28 -2.98 -30.31
N VAL A 403 6.87 -3.54 -31.45
CA VAL A 403 6.07 -2.84 -32.46
C VAL A 403 4.68 -3.43 -32.51
N CYS A 404 3.66 -2.59 -32.33
CA CYS A 404 2.26 -2.92 -32.53
C CYS A 404 1.74 -2.14 -33.75
N ASN A 405 1.25 -2.83 -34.79
CA ASN A 405 0.90 -2.17 -36.05
C ASN A 405 -0.62 -2.01 -36.29
N GLY A 406 -1.46 -2.56 -35.41
CA GLY A 406 -2.92 -2.46 -35.49
C GLY A 406 -3.59 -3.22 -36.64
N ASN A 407 -2.86 -4.00 -37.43
CA ASN A 407 -3.39 -4.81 -38.52
C ASN A 407 -3.39 -6.30 -38.15
N PRO A 408 -4.26 -7.13 -38.73
CA PRO A 408 -5.44 -6.77 -39.52
C PRO A 408 -6.68 -6.69 -38.61
N VAL A 409 -6.72 -5.75 -37.65
CA VAL A 409 -7.90 -5.60 -36.78
C VAL A 409 -9.04 -5.03 -37.62
N PRO A 410 -10.12 -5.78 -37.87
CA PRO A 410 -11.23 -5.31 -38.68
C PRO A 410 -12.05 -4.26 -37.93
N ASP A 411 -12.86 -3.50 -38.66
CA ASP A 411 -13.81 -2.56 -38.05
C ASP A 411 -14.87 -3.29 -37.20
N SER A 412 -15.14 -4.59 -37.42
CA SER A 412 -16.06 -5.39 -36.60
C SER A 412 -15.58 -5.56 -35.14
N ALA A 413 -14.27 -5.48 -34.91
CA ALA A 413 -13.67 -5.72 -33.59
C ALA A 413 -13.66 -4.50 -32.69
N GLN A 414 -14.02 -3.35 -33.27
CA GLN A 414 -14.00 -2.08 -32.59
C GLN A 414 -15.28 -2.00 -31.75
N THR A 415 -15.21 -1.33 -30.60
CA THR A 415 -16.30 -1.20 -29.60
C THR A 415 -16.64 -2.43 -28.74
N ASP A 416 -16.19 -3.62 -29.13
CA ASP A 416 -16.29 -4.85 -28.32
C ASP A 416 -15.59 -4.77 -26.96
N ILE A 417 -16.07 -5.57 -26.01
CA ILE A 417 -15.48 -5.74 -24.67
C ILE A 417 -14.88 -7.14 -24.55
N MET A 418 -13.69 -7.23 -23.95
CA MET A 418 -13.06 -8.50 -23.57
C MET A 418 -12.83 -8.53 -22.06
N ASN A 419 -13.26 -9.60 -21.41
CA ASN A 419 -12.93 -9.90 -20.02
C ASN A 419 -12.18 -11.23 -19.95
N ALA A 420 -11.11 -11.29 -19.15
CA ALA A 420 -10.35 -12.51 -18.94
C ALA A 420 -9.91 -12.65 -17.49
N SER A 421 -9.78 -13.89 -17.04
CA SER A 421 -9.11 -14.22 -15.78
C SER A 421 -7.62 -14.43 -16.05
N PHE A 422 -6.77 -14.02 -15.10
CA PHE A 422 -5.33 -14.21 -15.19
C PHE A 422 -4.81 -14.91 -13.94
N THR A 423 -4.18 -16.07 -14.12
CA THR A 423 -3.70 -16.92 -13.03
C THR A 423 -2.17 -17.05 -13.08
N ALA A 424 -1.52 -16.81 -11.94
CA ALA A 424 -0.14 -17.19 -11.70
C ALA A 424 -0.10 -18.58 -11.02
N TYR A 425 -0.01 -19.65 -11.80
CA TYR A 425 0.02 -21.01 -11.28
C TYR A 425 1.45 -21.40 -10.89
N ALA A 426 1.66 -21.83 -9.64
CA ALA A 426 2.96 -22.28 -9.14
C ALA A 426 2.98 -23.78 -8.83
N ALA A 427 4.06 -24.46 -9.23
CA ALA A 427 4.35 -25.83 -8.85
C ALA A 427 5.80 -25.96 -8.36
N GLN A 428 6.03 -26.69 -7.26
CA GLN A 428 7.38 -26.91 -6.74
C GLN A 428 8.27 -27.63 -7.78
N GLN A 429 9.50 -27.16 -8.03
CA GLN A 429 10.40 -27.76 -9.02
C GLN A 429 10.83 -29.19 -8.65
N ARG A 430 11.12 -29.43 -7.36
CA ARG A 430 11.77 -30.66 -6.86
C ARG A 430 11.16 -31.97 -7.37
N ASN A 431 9.83 -32.00 -7.54
CA ASN A 431 9.09 -33.20 -7.91
C ASN A 431 8.43 -33.09 -9.30
N ASN A 432 8.64 -32.00 -10.03
CA ASN A 432 7.89 -31.66 -11.24
C ASN A 432 8.83 -31.28 -12.41
N ASN A 433 9.91 -32.05 -12.62
CA ASN A 433 10.91 -31.75 -13.66
C ASN A 433 10.34 -31.72 -15.09
N ASP A 434 9.31 -32.53 -15.37
CA ASP A 434 8.63 -32.60 -16.67
C ASP A 434 7.46 -31.61 -16.78
N PHE A 435 7.31 -30.68 -15.83
CA PHE A 435 6.22 -29.70 -15.81
C PHE A 435 6.20 -28.82 -17.06
N ALA A 436 5.01 -28.67 -17.65
CA ALA A 436 4.72 -27.77 -18.74
C ALA A 436 3.44 -26.98 -18.46
N CYS A 437 3.40 -25.70 -18.85
CA CYS A 437 2.22 -24.86 -18.65
C CYS A 437 0.98 -25.35 -19.40
N THR A 438 1.17 -26.11 -20.49
CA THR A 438 0.09 -26.75 -21.24
C THR A 438 -0.64 -27.84 -20.46
N ASP A 439 -0.04 -28.36 -19.39
CA ASP A 439 -0.61 -29.44 -18.58
C ASP A 439 -1.39 -28.90 -17.37
N VAL A 440 -1.40 -27.57 -17.17
CA VAL A 440 -2.10 -26.92 -16.07
C VAL A 440 -3.61 -26.96 -16.34
N ILE A 441 -4.35 -27.55 -15.41
CA ILE A 441 -5.81 -27.55 -15.40
C ILE A 441 -6.28 -26.53 -14.37
N LEU A 442 -6.87 -25.43 -14.84
CA LEU A 442 -7.41 -24.39 -13.98
C LEU A 442 -8.81 -24.77 -13.47
N PRO A 443 -9.18 -24.38 -12.25
CA PRO A 443 -10.53 -24.60 -11.73
C PRO A 443 -11.56 -23.84 -12.57
N ALA A 444 -12.78 -24.37 -12.65
CA ALA A 444 -13.88 -23.68 -13.34
C ALA A 444 -14.26 -22.39 -12.61
N ARG A 445 -14.60 -21.34 -13.38
CA ARG A 445 -14.99 -20.01 -12.89
C ARG A 445 -15.87 -20.06 -11.64
N GLY A 446 -15.44 -19.38 -10.56
CA GLY A 446 -16.16 -19.30 -9.29
C GLY A 446 -16.00 -20.50 -8.35
N GLN A 447 -15.03 -21.38 -8.59
CA GLN A 447 -14.57 -22.36 -7.61
C GLN A 447 -13.16 -21.96 -7.17
N GLU A 448 -13.05 -21.47 -5.93
CA GLU A 448 -11.76 -21.28 -5.27
C GLU A 448 -11.00 -22.61 -5.28
N GLN A 449 -9.72 -22.57 -5.60
CA GLN A 449 -8.86 -23.73 -5.44
C GLN A 449 -8.77 -23.96 -3.93
N ALA A 450 -9.54 -24.92 -3.41
CA ALA A 450 -9.41 -25.33 -2.02
C ALA A 450 -7.94 -25.70 -1.81
N GLU A 451 -7.25 -24.92 -0.96
CA GLU A 451 -5.93 -25.30 -0.49
C GLU A 451 -6.02 -26.74 0.04
N PRO A 452 -5.14 -27.65 -0.42
CA PRO A 452 -5.13 -29.02 0.05
C PRO A 452 -4.77 -29.17 1.53
#